data_AF-A0A9W7E7J7-F1
#
_entry.id   AF-A0A9W7E7J7-F1
#
_cell.length_a   1.000
_cell.length_b   1.000
_cell.length_c   1.000
_cell.angle_alpha   90.00
_cell.angle_beta   90.00
_cell.angle_gamma   90.00
#
_symmetry.space_group_name_H-M   'P 1'
#
loop_
_entity.id
_entity.type
_entity.pdbx_description
1 polymer ?
#
loop_
_entity_poly.entity_id
_entity_poly.type
_entity_poly.pdbx_seq_one_letter_code
_entity_poly.pdbx_strand_id
1 'polypeptide(L)'
;MNSEFRVYHRLSRLTKPFQRWAYAKGRHFTQYYLHYFMTKYTAKFIRKRAKAGVGYVFRDKEVKTLSAGIVEFMLKNDNVKDTSEEELTPELLIEEIKRLLISLDEIHKRQMQQEDDLQKVCCGLFTKKVAGNLEFSERSNSGLERSTYFEVLHRKQVVADIEAIEVNMADLVPTLKAVSNYALSLHKCCIKNVGLDHGKVKEYWLNRGPRMAATMLVYTGYSFLITELTGSMTFSDRLRTVLIAGMAVLVAFFMLYYRLPDAISSSICRSAHDFYVETKTKDFYRSGVISVRRRNDSFDD
;
A
#
# COMPACT_ATOMS: atom_id res chain seq x y z
N MET A 1 -37.71 36.27 8.59
CA MET A 1 -37.19 34.89 8.44
C MET A 1 -37.01 34.41 6.99
N ASN A 2 -37.69 34.94 5.96
CA ASN A 2 -37.56 34.45 4.57
C ASN A 2 -36.35 34.96 3.76
N SER A 3 -35.58 35.93 4.27
CA SER A 3 -34.40 36.50 3.58
C SER A 3 -33.13 35.68 3.82
N GLU A 4 -32.88 35.24 5.06
CA GLU A 4 -31.70 34.44 5.43
C GLU A 4 -31.68 33.08 4.73
N PHE A 5 -32.84 32.42 4.64
CA PHE A 5 -32.99 31.15 3.93
C PHE A 5 -32.63 31.25 2.44
N ARG A 6 -32.89 32.42 1.83
CA ARG A 6 -32.63 32.67 0.40
C ARG A 6 -31.14 32.84 0.10
N VAL A 7 -30.39 33.48 1.00
CA VAL A 7 -28.94 33.67 0.86
C VAL A 7 -28.21 32.34 1.01
N TYR A 8 -28.58 31.52 2.00
CA TYR A 8 -28.00 30.20 2.20
C TYR A 8 -28.21 29.28 0.98
N HIS A 9 -29.41 29.32 0.39
CA HIS A 9 -29.71 28.50 -0.79
C HIS A 9 -28.88 28.90 -2.02
N ARG A 10 -28.56 30.18 -2.23
CA ARG A 10 -27.71 30.62 -3.36
C ARG A 10 -26.24 30.23 -3.15
N LEU A 11 -25.68 30.43 -1.96
CA LEU A 11 -24.30 30.04 -1.65
C LEU A 11 -24.09 28.52 -1.72
N SER A 12 -25.13 27.73 -1.43
CA SER A 12 -25.08 26.27 -1.56
C SER A 12 -24.85 25.83 -3.01
N ARG A 13 -25.34 26.57 -4.02
CA ARG A 13 -25.18 26.18 -5.43
C ARG A 13 -23.74 26.35 -5.92
N LEU A 14 -23.04 27.37 -5.43
CA LEU A 14 -21.64 27.63 -5.78
C LEU A 14 -20.68 26.63 -5.12
N THR A 15 -21.01 26.14 -3.92
CA THR A 15 -20.16 25.20 -3.18
C THR A 15 -20.40 23.73 -3.53
N LYS A 16 -21.53 23.40 -4.18
CA LYS A 16 -21.87 22.02 -4.60
C LYS A 16 -20.80 21.32 -5.45
N PRO A 17 -20.24 21.94 -6.53
CA PRO A 17 -19.20 21.30 -7.32
C PRO A 17 -17.96 20.96 -6.49
N PHE A 18 -17.55 21.88 -5.62
CA PHE A 18 -16.43 21.69 -4.71
C PHE A 18 -16.70 20.60 -3.68
N GLN A 19 -17.90 20.57 -3.07
CA GLN A 19 -18.31 19.51 -2.15
C GLN A 19 -18.25 18.14 -2.82
N ARG A 20 -18.80 18.00 -4.03
CA ARG A 20 -18.76 16.74 -4.80
C ARG A 20 -17.33 16.31 -5.08
N TRP A 21 -16.47 17.25 -5.48
CA TRP A 21 -15.05 16.99 -5.68
C TRP A 21 -14.35 16.53 -4.40
N ALA A 22 -14.60 17.21 -3.27
CA ALA A 22 -13.96 16.91 -1.99
C ALA A 22 -14.39 15.53 -1.48
N TYR A 23 -15.67 15.16 -1.58
CA TYR A 23 -16.15 13.81 -1.25
C TYR A 23 -15.60 12.75 -2.20
N ALA A 24 -15.52 13.04 -3.52
CA ALA A 24 -14.89 12.13 -4.47
C ALA A 24 -13.40 11.88 -4.13
N LYS A 25 -12.67 12.92 -3.74
CA LYS A 25 -11.27 12.79 -3.27
C LYS A 25 -11.18 12.02 -1.95
N GLY A 26 -12.08 12.27 -1.00
CA GLY A 26 -12.16 11.50 0.26
C GLY A 26 -12.34 10.01 0.01
N ARG A 27 -13.28 9.63 -0.88
CA ARG A 27 -13.50 8.24 -1.28
C ARG A 27 -12.27 7.63 -1.94
N HIS A 28 -11.66 8.34 -2.88
CA HIS A 28 -10.43 7.89 -3.54
C HIS A 28 -9.31 7.62 -2.53
N PHE A 29 -9.04 8.53 -1.59
CA PHE A 29 -8.04 8.31 -0.55
C PHE A 29 -8.38 7.13 0.35
N THR A 30 -9.66 6.96 0.68
CA THR A 30 -10.12 5.84 1.52
C THR A 30 -9.87 4.50 0.83
N GLN A 31 -10.27 4.37 -0.43
CA GLN A 31 -10.01 3.16 -1.22
C GLN A 31 -8.50 2.87 -1.34
N TYR A 32 -7.71 3.90 -1.63
CA TYR A 32 -6.25 3.79 -1.72
C TYR A 32 -5.62 3.28 -0.41
N TYR A 33 -5.96 3.90 0.73
CA TYR A 33 -5.38 3.51 2.01
C TYR A 33 -5.94 2.18 2.53
N LEU A 34 -7.18 1.84 2.21
CA LEU A 34 -7.75 0.53 2.48
C LEU A 34 -6.92 -0.56 1.79
N HIS A 35 -6.71 -0.41 0.47
CA HIS A 35 -5.85 -1.32 -0.30
C HIS A 35 -4.43 -1.41 0.28
N TYR A 36 -3.79 -0.25 0.53
CA TYR A 36 -2.43 -0.19 1.05
C TYR A 36 -2.28 -0.90 2.40
N PHE A 37 -3.10 -0.56 3.39
CA PHE A 37 -2.98 -1.14 4.73
C PHE A 37 -3.41 -2.60 4.79
N MET A 38 -4.45 -3.00 4.07
CA MET A 38 -4.82 -4.41 4.00
C MET A 38 -3.68 -5.25 3.41
N THR A 39 -3.10 -4.81 2.30
CA THR A 39 -1.96 -5.51 1.66
C THR A 39 -0.78 -5.61 2.63
N LYS A 40 -0.42 -4.49 3.27
CA LYS A 40 0.68 -4.41 4.24
C LYS A 40 0.49 -5.40 5.40
N TYR A 41 -0.69 -5.43 6.01
CA TYR A 41 -0.95 -6.25 7.19
C TYR A 41 -1.19 -7.72 6.86
N THR A 42 -1.74 -8.05 5.70
CA THR A 42 -1.77 -9.43 5.18
C THR A 42 -0.35 -9.96 4.94
N ALA A 43 0.51 -9.18 4.27
CA ALA A 43 1.91 -9.55 4.10
C ALA A 43 2.65 -9.72 5.44
N LYS A 44 2.39 -8.83 6.40
CA LYS A 44 2.97 -8.90 7.76
C LYS A 44 2.52 -10.15 8.50
N PHE A 45 1.27 -10.57 8.34
CA PHE A 45 0.73 -11.80 8.91
C PHE A 45 1.41 -13.04 8.32
N ILE A 46 1.48 -13.16 6.99
CA ILE A 46 2.13 -14.28 6.30
C ILE A 46 3.59 -14.44 6.76
N ARG A 47 4.37 -13.35 6.72
CA ARG A 47 5.78 -13.38 7.19
C ARG A 47 5.90 -13.76 8.65
N LYS A 48 4.97 -13.33 9.51
CA LYS A 48 5.03 -13.62 10.93
C LYS A 48 4.74 -15.10 11.23
N ARG A 49 3.83 -15.73 10.47
CA ARG A 49 3.58 -17.18 10.56
C ARG A 49 4.78 -18.00 10.09
N ALA A 50 5.37 -17.63 8.96
CA ALA A 50 6.59 -18.26 8.46
C ALA A 50 7.73 -18.18 9.49
N LYS A 51 7.95 -17.01 10.12
CA LYS A 51 8.94 -16.83 11.20
C LYS A 51 8.68 -17.67 12.46
N ALA A 52 7.45 -18.16 12.65
CA ALA A 52 7.09 -19.03 13.76
C ALA A 52 7.10 -20.51 13.38
N GLY A 53 7.47 -20.85 12.15
CA GLY A 53 7.43 -22.22 11.66
C GLY A 53 6.01 -22.78 11.53
N VAL A 54 5.00 -21.91 11.33
CA VAL A 54 3.60 -22.34 11.23
C VAL A 54 3.14 -22.29 9.77
N GLY A 55 3.04 -23.47 9.15
CA GLY A 55 2.54 -23.64 7.79
C GLY A 55 3.59 -23.36 6.72
N TYR A 56 3.12 -23.15 5.49
CA TYR A 56 3.95 -22.97 4.31
C TYR A 56 4.72 -21.65 4.33
N VAL A 57 6.00 -21.70 3.92
CA VAL A 57 6.90 -20.55 3.87
C VAL A 57 6.96 -20.01 2.44
N PHE A 58 6.32 -18.87 2.22
CA PHE A 58 6.35 -18.16 0.94
C PHE A 58 7.63 -17.31 0.79
N ARG A 59 8.15 -17.21 -0.44
CA ARG A 59 9.22 -16.25 -0.81
C ARG A 59 8.70 -14.81 -0.71
N ASP A 60 9.58 -13.82 -0.50
CA ASP A 60 9.12 -12.43 -0.29
C ASP A 60 8.36 -11.86 -1.51
N LYS A 61 8.76 -12.23 -2.73
CA LYS A 61 8.04 -11.88 -3.97
C LYS A 61 6.63 -12.47 -3.99
N GLU A 62 6.48 -13.74 -3.60
CA GLU A 62 5.19 -14.43 -3.49
C GLU A 62 4.31 -13.78 -2.42
N VAL A 63 4.87 -13.43 -1.25
CA VAL A 63 4.12 -12.72 -0.20
C VAL A 63 3.56 -11.40 -0.72
N LYS A 64 4.36 -10.61 -1.46
CA LYS A 64 3.92 -9.34 -2.04
C LYS A 64 2.80 -9.55 -3.07
N THR A 65 2.99 -10.45 -4.03
CA THR A 65 1.96 -10.74 -5.06
C THR A 65 0.69 -11.30 -4.45
N LEU A 66 0.81 -12.29 -3.56
CA LEU A 66 -0.32 -12.94 -2.91
C LEU A 66 -1.13 -11.95 -2.07
N SER A 67 -0.46 -11.15 -1.22
CA SER A 67 -1.17 -10.17 -0.39
C SER A 67 -1.86 -9.08 -1.22
N ALA A 68 -1.26 -8.62 -2.32
CA ALA A 68 -1.88 -7.65 -3.21
C ALA A 68 -3.08 -8.26 -3.96
N GLY A 69 -2.90 -9.45 -4.57
CA GLY A 69 -3.96 -10.12 -5.33
C GLY A 69 -5.17 -10.50 -4.47
N ILE A 70 -4.95 -10.97 -3.24
CA ILE A 70 -6.03 -11.21 -2.26
C ILE A 70 -6.85 -9.93 -2.04
N VAL A 71 -6.17 -8.81 -1.77
CA VAL A 71 -6.84 -7.54 -1.45
C VAL A 71 -7.57 -6.97 -2.67
N GLU A 72 -6.95 -7.03 -3.84
CA GLU A 72 -7.56 -6.61 -5.10
C GLU A 72 -8.83 -7.40 -5.41
N PHE A 73 -8.79 -8.73 -5.27
CA PHE A 73 -9.97 -9.58 -5.44
C PHE A 73 -11.09 -9.20 -4.48
N MET A 74 -10.76 -8.98 -3.20
CA MET A 74 -11.75 -8.60 -2.20
C MET A 74 -12.41 -7.25 -2.51
N LEU A 75 -11.62 -6.23 -2.82
CA LEU A 75 -12.14 -4.90 -3.15
C LEU A 75 -12.94 -4.89 -4.46
N LYS A 76 -12.57 -5.74 -5.42
CA LYS A 76 -13.34 -5.91 -6.66
C LYS A 76 -14.73 -6.49 -6.40
N ASN A 77 -14.83 -7.52 -5.55
CA ASN A 77 -16.10 -8.16 -5.21
C ASN A 77 -17.01 -7.25 -4.37
N ASP A 78 -16.44 -6.42 -3.51
CA ASP A 78 -17.21 -5.45 -2.73
C ASP A 78 -17.93 -4.40 -3.58
N ASN A 79 -17.31 -3.97 -4.70
CA ASN A 79 -17.96 -3.06 -5.64
C ASN A 79 -19.10 -3.74 -6.42
N VAL A 80 -19.16 -5.08 -6.45
CA VAL A 80 -20.19 -5.85 -7.16
C VAL A 80 -21.40 -6.12 -6.25
N LYS A 81 -21.22 -6.14 -4.93
CA LYS A 81 -22.31 -6.38 -3.96
C LYS A 81 -23.46 -5.37 -3.99
N ASP A 82 -23.25 -4.19 -4.56
CA ASP A 82 -24.36 -3.26 -4.83
C ASP A 82 -25.37 -3.82 -5.86
N THR A 83 -25.03 -4.94 -6.54
CA THR A 83 -25.84 -5.55 -7.61
C THR A 83 -26.17 -7.04 -7.43
N SER A 84 -25.49 -7.78 -6.54
CA SER A 84 -25.76 -9.21 -6.27
C SER A 84 -25.60 -9.58 -4.79
N GLU A 85 -26.48 -10.45 -4.28
CA GLU A 85 -26.50 -10.92 -2.88
C GLU A 85 -25.39 -11.93 -2.53
N GLU A 86 -24.45 -12.20 -3.43
CA GLU A 86 -23.44 -13.23 -3.18
C GLU A 86 -22.40 -12.74 -2.15
N GLU A 87 -22.47 -13.30 -0.94
CA GLU A 87 -21.49 -13.01 0.10
C GLU A 87 -20.14 -13.63 -0.22
N LEU A 88 -19.09 -12.82 -0.22
CA LEU A 88 -17.70 -13.26 -0.31
C LEU A 88 -17.37 -14.31 0.78
N THR A 89 -17.22 -15.57 0.36
CA THR A 89 -16.89 -16.70 1.25
C THR A 89 -15.38 -16.99 1.29
N PRO A 90 -14.87 -17.62 2.36
CA PRO A 90 -13.49 -18.11 2.43
C PRO A 90 -13.12 -19.05 1.28
N GLU A 91 -14.07 -19.85 0.80
CA GLU A 91 -13.88 -20.83 -0.27
C GLU A 91 -13.55 -20.14 -1.60
N LEU A 92 -14.31 -19.10 -1.98
CA LEU A 92 -14.03 -18.30 -3.18
C LEU A 92 -12.65 -17.65 -3.11
N LEU A 93 -12.26 -17.15 -1.94
CA LEU A 93 -10.96 -16.53 -1.75
C LEU A 93 -9.82 -17.55 -1.86
N ILE A 94 -10.02 -18.78 -1.37
CA ILE A 94 -9.04 -19.86 -1.49
C ILE A 94 -8.84 -20.24 -2.97
N GLU A 95 -9.91 -20.35 -3.75
CA GLU A 95 -9.82 -20.64 -5.19
C GLU A 95 -9.06 -19.54 -5.94
N GLU A 96 -9.31 -18.28 -5.62
CA GLU A 96 -8.55 -17.18 -6.22
C GLU A 96 -7.07 -17.22 -5.80
N ILE A 97 -6.77 -17.52 -4.55
CA ILE A 97 -5.38 -17.68 -4.09
C ILE A 97 -4.69 -18.82 -4.85
N LYS A 98 -5.37 -19.96 -5.06
CA LYS A 98 -4.82 -21.07 -5.85
C LYS A 98 -4.51 -20.61 -7.28
N ARG A 99 -5.41 -19.86 -7.93
CA ARG A 99 -5.17 -19.28 -9.26
C ARG A 99 -3.97 -18.34 -9.28
N LEU A 100 -3.83 -17.48 -8.28
CA LEU A 100 -2.67 -16.59 -8.14
C LEU A 100 -1.37 -17.37 -7.97
N LEU A 101 -1.38 -18.47 -7.21
CA LEU A 101 -0.20 -19.33 -7.06
C LEU A 101 0.16 -20.07 -8.35
N ILE A 102 -0.83 -20.57 -9.10
CA ILE A 102 -0.60 -21.21 -10.40
C ILE A 102 0.02 -20.21 -11.39
N SER A 103 -0.53 -18.99 -11.47
CA SER A 103 0.01 -17.96 -12.37
C SER A 103 1.44 -17.53 -11.96
N LEU A 104 1.76 -17.50 -10.67
CA LEU A 104 3.11 -17.26 -10.18
C LEU A 104 4.09 -18.36 -10.58
N ASP A 105 3.68 -19.63 -10.48
CA ASP A 105 4.48 -20.79 -10.89
C ASP A 105 4.75 -20.76 -12.40
N GLU A 106 3.73 -20.47 -13.22
CA GLU A 106 3.90 -20.30 -14.66
C GLU A 106 4.86 -19.18 -15.03
N ILE A 107 4.77 -18.02 -14.37
CA ILE A 107 5.70 -16.91 -14.58
C ILE A 107 7.12 -17.35 -14.23
N HIS A 108 7.30 -18.08 -13.12
CA HIS A 108 8.61 -18.56 -12.71
C HIS A 108 9.21 -19.54 -13.72
N LYS A 109 8.41 -20.50 -14.20
CA LYS A 109 8.81 -21.44 -15.27
C LYS A 109 9.24 -20.72 -16.55
N ARG A 110 8.50 -19.68 -16.97
CA ARG A 110 8.87 -18.86 -18.13
C ARG A 110 10.18 -18.09 -17.92
N GLN A 111 10.40 -17.55 -16.72
CA GLN A 111 11.66 -16.89 -16.39
C GLN A 111 12.84 -17.86 -16.46
N MET A 112 12.68 -19.07 -15.92
CA MET A 112 13.71 -20.11 -16.02
C MET A 112 13.99 -20.53 -17.46
N GLN A 113 12.97 -20.69 -18.30
CA GLN A 113 13.14 -21.01 -19.71
C GLN A 113 13.90 -19.89 -20.47
N GLN A 114 13.57 -18.62 -20.21
CA GLN A 114 14.26 -17.48 -20.82
C GLN A 114 15.73 -17.43 -20.39
N GLU A 115 16.03 -17.74 -19.14
CA GLU A 115 17.41 -17.81 -18.64
C GLU A 115 18.19 -18.98 -19.26
N ASP A 116 17.56 -20.14 -19.45
CA ASP A 116 18.14 -21.29 -20.15
C ASP A 116 18.41 -20.99 -21.64
N ASP A 117 17.46 -20.32 -22.31
CA ASP A 117 17.62 -19.91 -23.71
C ASP A 117 18.75 -18.87 -23.86
N LEU A 118 18.83 -17.89 -22.96
CA LEU A 118 19.95 -16.94 -22.89
C LEU A 118 21.28 -17.66 -22.65
N GLN A 119 21.29 -18.66 -21.77
CA GLN A 119 22.49 -19.45 -21.51
C GLN A 119 22.93 -20.23 -22.76
N LYS A 120 21.99 -20.86 -23.48
CA LYS A 120 22.29 -21.55 -24.74
C LYS A 120 22.88 -20.60 -25.78
N VAL A 121 22.35 -19.38 -25.88
CA VAL A 121 22.87 -18.34 -26.78
C VAL A 121 24.27 -17.90 -26.36
N CYS A 122 24.51 -17.61 -25.07
CA CYS A 122 25.82 -17.21 -24.57
C CYS A 122 26.87 -18.32 -24.74
N CYS A 123 26.54 -19.57 -24.40
CA CYS A 123 27.40 -20.73 -24.65
C CYS A 123 27.70 -20.91 -26.14
N GLY A 124 26.69 -20.75 -27.01
CA GLY A 124 26.85 -20.83 -28.46
C GLY A 124 27.72 -19.71 -29.04
N LEU A 125 27.62 -18.49 -28.53
CA LEU A 125 28.50 -17.38 -28.90
C LEU A 125 29.93 -17.60 -28.41
N PHE A 126 30.10 -18.16 -27.22
CA PHE A 126 31.41 -18.48 -26.66
C PHE A 126 32.10 -19.59 -27.45
N THR A 127 31.41 -20.69 -27.77
CA THR A 127 31.99 -21.77 -28.59
C THR A 127 32.34 -21.29 -29.99
N LYS A 128 31.52 -20.45 -30.62
CA LYS A 128 31.85 -19.81 -31.90
C LYS A 128 33.07 -18.88 -31.80
N LYS A 129 33.18 -18.09 -30.74
CA LYS A 129 34.32 -17.19 -30.51
C LYS A 129 35.61 -17.97 -30.24
N VAL A 130 35.55 -19.04 -29.46
CA VAL A 130 36.70 -19.93 -29.20
C VAL A 130 37.11 -20.66 -30.48
N ALA A 131 36.17 -21.17 -31.26
CA ALA A 131 36.45 -21.83 -32.54
C ALA A 131 37.02 -20.86 -33.59
N GLY A 132 36.59 -19.59 -33.58
CA GLY A 132 37.09 -18.55 -34.49
C GLY A 132 38.42 -17.90 -34.07
N ASN A 133 38.80 -17.96 -32.79
CA ASN A 133 40.01 -17.33 -32.25
C ASN A 133 41.10 -18.32 -31.80
N LEU A 134 41.00 -19.60 -32.19
CA LEU A 134 42.05 -20.60 -31.92
C LEU A 134 43.39 -20.34 -32.67
N GLU A 135 43.49 -19.23 -33.40
CA GLU A 135 44.76 -18.69 -33.92
C GLU A 135 45.34 -17.50 -33.12
N PHE A 136 44.68 -17.04 -32.04
CA PHE A 136 45.10 -15.81 -31.33
C PHE A 136 45.57 -16.05 -29.87
N SER A 137 46.88 -16.29 -29.75
CA SER A 137 47.79 -15.95 -28.63
C SER A 137 47.47 -16.49 -27.21
N GLU A 138 48.27 -17.49 -26.79
CA GLU A 138 48.32 -18.13 -25.45
C GLU A 138 48.83 -17.25 -24.29
N ARG A 139 48.87 -15.92 -24.41
CA ARG A 139 49.41 -15.06 -23.34
C ARG A 139 48.35 -14.13 -22.78
N SER A 140 47.95 -14.40 -21.52
CA SER A 140 47.10 -13.59 -20.63
C SER A 140 45.60 -13.94 -20.60
N ASN A 141 45.16 -14.93 -19.81
CA ASN A 141 43.76 -14.99 -19.33
C ASN A 141 43.48 -15.92 -18.13
N SER A 142 44.28 -15.88 -17.06
CA SER A 142 44.00 -16.68 -15.83
C SER A 142 42.89 -16.10 -14.92
N GLY A 143 42.40 -14.88 -15.20
CA GLY A 143 41.38 -14.20 -14.38
C GLY A 143 39.92 -14.45 -14.82
N LEU A 144 39.69 -14.69 -16.11
CA LEU A 144 38.32 -14.75 -16.67
C LEU A 144 37.66 -16.12 -16.43
N GLU A 145 38.44 -17.20 -16.37
CA GLU A 145 37.92 -18.57 -16.19
C GLU A 145 37.41 -18.85 -14.75
N ARG A 146 37.91 -18.12 -13.74
CA ARG A 146 37.42 -18.27 -12.35
C ARG A 146 36.05 -17.64 -12.12
N SER A 147 35.70 -16.58 -12.85
CA SER A 147 34.40 -15.91 -12.72
C SER A 147 33.25 -16.79 -13.23
N THR A 148 33.47 -17.47 -14.36
CA THR A 148 32.46 -18.31 -15.02
C THR A 148 32.21 -19.62 -14.28
N TYR A 149 33.23 -20.22 -13.67
CA TYR A 149 33.06 -21.46 -12.90
C TYR A 149 32.24 -21.24 -11.61
N PHE A 150 32.40 -20.07 -10.98
CA PHE A 150 31.65 -19.70 -9.78
C PHE A 150 30.16 -19.47 -10.07
N GLU A 151 29.82 -18.89 -11.22
CA GLU A 151 28.43 -18.73 -11.67
C GLU A 151 27.74 -20.08 -11.95
N VAL A 152 28.47 -21.05 -12.51
CA VAL A 152 27.91 -22.38 -12.81
C VAL A 152 27.66 -23.21 -11.54
N LEU A 153 28.55 -23.15 -10.54
CA LEU A 153 28.37 -23.84 -9.26
C LEU A 153 27.23 -23.22 -8.43
N HIS A 154 27.14 -21.89 -8.37
CA HIS A 154 26.05 -21.21 -7.66
C HIS A 154 24.67 -21.53 -8.25
N ARG A 155 24.61 -21.85 -9.56
CA ARG A 155 23.37 -22.22 -10.25
C ARG A 155 22.94 -23.65 -10.01
N LYS A 156 23.85 -24.62 -9.93
CA LYS A 156 23.49 -26.02 -9.60
C LYS A 156 22.89 -26.14 -8.20
N GLN A 157 23.37 -25.34 -7.26
CA GLN A 157 22.77 -25.23 -5.92
C GLN A 157 21.33 -24.73 -5.99
N VAL A 158 21.06 -23.70 -6.80
CA VAL A 158 19.71 -23.13 -6.97
C VAL A 158 18.74 -24.14 -7.60
N VAL A 159 19.18 -24.94 -8.57
CA VAL A 159 18.32 -25.98 -9.18
C VAL A 159 18.01 -27.10 -8.19
N ALA A 160 18.98 -27.55 -7.39
CA ALA A 160 18.76 -28.54 -6.34
C ALA A 160 17.83 -28.03 -5.23
N ASP A 161 17.94 -26.74 -4.87
CA ASP A 161 17.05 -26.08 -3.91
C ASP A 161 15.62 -25.93 -4.46
N ILE A 162 15.44 -25.90 -5.80
CA ILE A 162 14.13 -25.83 -6.49
C ILE A 162 13.48 -27.21 -6.61
N GLU A 163 14.24 -28.27 -6.89
CA GLU A 163 13.74 -29.66 -6.90
C GLU A 163 13.33 -30.13 -5.49
N ALA A 164 13.90 -29.55 -4.43
CA ALA A 164 13.46 -29.75 -3.06
C ALA A 164 12.12 -29.06 -2.71
N ILE A 165 11.55 -28.25 -3.62
CA ILE A 165 10.22 -27.64 -3.47
C ILE A 165 9.18 -28.58 -4.07
N GLU A 166 9.13 -29.83 -3.60
CA GLU A 166 7.85 -30.54 -3.60
C GLU A 166 6.94 -29.78 -2.64
N VAL A 167 6.08 -28.92 -3.20
CA VAL A 167 5.11 -28.17 -2.40
C VAL A 167 4.25 -29.19 -1.67
N ASN A 168 4.51 -29.35 -0.37
CA ASN A 168 3.70 -30.21 0.47
C ASN A 168 2.29 -29.61 0.54
N MET A 169 1.39 -30.12 -0.31
CA MET A 169 0.00 -29.67 -0.38
C MET A 169 -0.71 -29.78 0.97
N ALA A 170 -0.25 -30.69 1.85
CA ALA A 170 -0.76 -30.83 3.20
C ALA A 170 -0.51 -29.59 4.07
N ASP A 171 0.60 -28.88 3.87
CA ASP A 171 0.94 -27.65 4.62
C ASP A 171 0.41 -26.39 3.94
N LEU A 172 0.29 -26.41 2.61
CA LEU A 172 -0.20 -25.28 1.84
C LEU A 172 -1.67 -24.98 2.15
N VAL A 173 -2.56 -25.98 2.07
CA VAL A 173 -4.02 -25.75 2.20
C VAL A 173 -4.42 -25.13 3.55
N PRO A 174 -3.93 -25.62 4.72
CA PRO A 174 -4.20 -24.97 6.00
C PRO A 174 -3.68 -23.54 6.07
N THR A 175 -2.52 -23.27 5.45
CA THR A 175 -1.93 -21.94 5.39
C THR A 175 -2.80 -20.99 4.57
N LEU A 176 -3.30 -21.43 3.41
CA LEU A 176 -4.20 -20.64 2.58
C LEU A 176 -5.50 -20.33 3.33
N LYS A 177 -6.10 -21.32 3.99
CA LYS A 177 -7.29 -21.10 4.84
C LYS A 177 -7.03 -20.05 5.93
N ALA A 178 -5.90 -20.14 6.62
CA ALA A 178 -5.55 -19.17 7.67
C ALA A 178 -5.36 -17.75 7.11
N VAL A 179 -4.68 -17.62 5.96
CA VAL A 179 -4.46 -16.33 5.28
C VAL A 179 -5.79 -15.74 4.78
N SER A 180 -6.65 -16.55 4.15
CA SER A 180 -7.97 -16.13 3.70
C SER A 180 -8.85 -15.64 4.86
N ASN A 181 -8.92 -16.40 5.94
CA ASN A 181 -9.70 -16.04 7.13
C ASN A 181 -9.19 -14.74 7.76
N TYR A 182 -7.86 -14.59 7.83
CA TYR A 182 -7.22 -13.37 8.32
C TYR A 182 -7.58 -12.18 7.43
N ALA A 183 -7.42 -12.30 6.11
CA ALA A 183 -7.68 -11.22 5.15
C ALA A 183 -9.15 -10.79 5.17
N LEU A 184 -10.09 -11.74 5.18
CA LEU A 184 -11.53 -11.49 5.31
C LEU A 184 -11.87 -10.75 6.60
N SER A 185 -11.30 -11.16 7.71
CA SER A 185 -11.55 -10.53 9.01
C SER A 185 -10.94 -9.14 9.10
N LEU A 186 -9.72 -8.96 8.57
CA LEU A 186 -9.05 -7.66 8.46
C LEU A 186 -9.87 -6.70 7.60
N HIS A 187 -10.40 -7.18 6.47
CA HIS A 187 -11.26 -6.40 5.61
C HIS A 187 -12.55 -5.96 6.31
N LYS A 188 -13.26 -6.89 6.96
CA LYS A 188 -14.45 -6.58 7.77
C LYS A 188 -14.16 -5.56 8.88
N CYS A 189 -12.95 -5.55 9.42
CA CYS A 189 -12.50 -4.53 10.37
C CYS A 189 -12.28 -3.18 9.68
N CYS A 190 -11.51 -3.16 8.59
CA CYS A 190 -11.13 -1.93 7.91
C CYS A 190 -12.30 -1.25 7.20
N ILE A 191 -13.25 -2.02 6.63
CA ILE A 191 -14.41 -1.48 5.90
C ILE A 191 -15.35 -0.66 6.80
N LYS A 192 -15.30 -0.85 8.13
CA LYS A 192 -16.00 0.02 9.09
C LYS A 192 -15.55 1.49 9.01
N ASN A 193 -14.40 1.75 8.39
CA ASN A 193 -13.91 3.10 8.10
C ASN A 193 -14.45 3.68 6.78
N VAL A 194 -15.17 2.90 5.97
CA VAL A 194 -15.92 3.43 4.83
C VAL A 194 -17.04 4.32 5.37
N GLY A 195 -17.10 5.59 4.93
CA GLY A 195 -17.95 6.63 5.52
C GLY A 195 -17.19 7.58 6.46
N LEU A 196 -16.04 7.18 6.99
CA LEU A 196 -15.14 8.10 7.72
C LEU A 196 -14.64 9.23 6.80
N ASP A 197 -14.51 8.94 5.51
CA ASP A 197 -14.21 9.91 4.46
C ASP A 197 -15.21 11.06 4.44
N HIS A 198 -16.50 10.79 4.57
CA HIS A 198 -17.53 11.84 4.60
C HIS A 198 -17.38 12.71 5.84
N GLY A 199 -17.17 12.09 7.01
CA GLY A 199 -16.93 12.80 8.26
C GLY A 199 -15.67 13.68 8.19
N LYS A 200 -14.57 13.14 7.65
CA LYS A 200 -13.28 13.85 7.55
C LYS A 200 -13.26 14.92 6.46
N VAL A 201 -13.92 14.69 5.33
CA VAL A 201 -14.12 15.73 4.30
C VAL A 201 -14.94 16.88 4.87
N LYS A 202 -16.04 16.58 5.58
CA LYS A 202 -16.84 17.62 6.23
C LYS A 202 -16.03 18.39 7.27
N GLU A 203 -15.29 17.69 8.12
CA GLU A 203 -14.44 18.29 9.15
C GLU A 203 -13.37 19.20 8.57
N TYR A 204 -12.54 18.72 7.64
CA TYR A 204 -11.39 19.46 7.14
C TYR A 204 -11.74 20.43 6.02
N TRP A 205 -12.49 20.01 5.01
CA TRP A 205 -12.72 20.84 3.83
C TRP A 205 -13.96 21.71 3.91
N LEU A 206 -15.04 21.25 4.55
CA LEU A 206 -16.28 22.03 4.59
C LEU A 206 -16.37 22.91 5.83
N ASN A 207 -15.82 22.45 6.95
CA ASN A 207 -15.89 23.17 8.22
C ASN A 207 -14.62 23.97 8.51
N ARG A 208 -13.42 23.38 8.41
CA ARG A 208 -12.16 24.08 8.73
C ARG A 208 -11.65 24.92 7.56
N GLY A 209 -11.74 24.43 6.32
CA GLY A 209 -11.26 25.14 5.12
C GLY A 209 -11.83 26.56 4.97
N PRO A 210 -13.16 26.76 4.97
CA PRO A 210 -13.76 28.07 4.87
C PRO A 210 -13.40 28.99 6.04
N ARG A 211 -13.29 28.41 7.25
CA ARG A 211 -12.83 29.17 8.43
C ARG A 211 -11.41 29.67 8.26
N MET A 212 -10.48 28.81 7.83
CA MET A 212 -9.09 29.19 7.55
C MET A 212 -9.01 30.25 6.44
N ALA A 213 -9.76 30.07 5.36
CA ALA A 213 -9.81 31.04 4.26
C ALA A 213 -10.34 32.40 4.75
N ALA A 214 -11.43 32.41 5.52
CA ALA A 214 -11.99 33.63 6.09
C ALA A 214 -11.00 34.33 7.04
N THR A 215 -10.34 33.59 7.95
CA THR A 215 -9.34 34.17 8.85
C THR A 215 -8.15 34.74 8.08
N MET A 216 -7.71 34.08 7.01
CA MET A 216 -6.60 34.57 6.18
C MET A 216 -6.99 35.82 5.38
N LEU A 217 -8.22 35.89 4.86
CA LEU A 217 -8.73 37.08 4.19
C LEU A 217 -8.83 38.27 5.15
N VAL A 218 -9.36 38.07 6.36
CA VAL A 218 -9.43 39.10 7.40
C VAL A 218 -8.03 39.57 7.79
N TYR A 219 -7.11 38.64 8.04
CA TYR A 219 -5.72 38.96 8.39
C TYR A 219 -5.02 39.75 7.27
N THR A 220 -5.19 39.33 6.02
CA THR A 220 -4.61 40.01 4.85
C THR A 220 -5.19 41.42 4.69
N GLY A 221 -6.51 41.55 4.82
CA GLY A 221 -7.20 42.85 4.75
C GLY A 221 -6.78 43.80 5.87
N TYR A 222 -6.65 43.29 7.10
CA TYR A 222 -6.15 44.06 8.24
C TYR A 222 -4.70 44.50 8.05
N SER A 223 -3.84 43.59 7.58
CA SER A 223 -2.43 43.90 7.27
C SER A 223 -2.33 44.99 6.22
N PHE A 224 -3.15 44.91 5.17
CA PHE A 224 -3.22 45.93 4.13
C PHE A 224 -3.72 47.28 4.67
N LEU A 225 -4.75 47.26 5.52
CA LEU A 225 -5.31 48.48 6.12
C LEU A 225 -4.30 49.22 7.00
N ILE A 226 -3.59 48.51 7.91
CA ILE A 226 -2.54 49.12 8.75
C ILE A 226 -1.51 49.80 7.86
N THR A 227 -1.07 49.08 6.84
CA THR A 227 -0.01 49.50 5.95
C THR A 227 -0.36 50.75 5.15
N GLU A 228 -1.62 50.88 4.73
CA GLU A 228 -2.10 52.09 4.06
C GLU A 228 -2.22 53.27 5.05
N LEU A 229 -2.70 53.01 6.27
CA LEU A 229 -2.84 54.03 7.31
C LEU A 229 -1.49 54.60 7.79
N THR A 230 -0.41 53.83 7.71
CA THR A 230 0.95 54.32 8.03
C THR A 230 1.56 55.17 6.91
N GLY A 231 0.90 55.32 5.76
CA GLY A 231 1.27 56.27 4.69
C GLY A 231 2.61 55.98 3.99
N SER A 232 3.20 54.80 4.21
CA SER A 232 4.61 54.55 3.91
C SER A 232 4.88 53.62 2.73
N MET A 233 3.87 53.20 1.97
CA MET A 233 4.05 52.17 0.94
C MET A 233 4.01 52.70 -0.49
N THR A 234 5.07 52.38 -1.23
CA THR A 234 5.10 52.48 -2.68
C THR A 234 4.19 51.43 -3.33
N PHE A 235 3.84 51.61 -4.60
CA PHE A 235 3.09 50.60 -5.36
C PHE A 235 3.76 49.21 -5.35
N SER A 236 5.10 49.18 -5.44
CA SER A 236 5.86 47.93 -5.42
C SER A 236 5.73 47.18 -4.09
N ASP A 237 5.65 47.90 -2.98
CA ASP A 237 5.48 47.29 -1.65
C ASP A 237 4.07 46.70 -1.49
N ARG A 238 3.05 47.39 -2.03
CA ARG A 238 1.67 46.88 -2.07
C ARG A 238 1.59 45.59 -2.87
N LEU A 239 2.18 45.57 -4.07
CA LEU A 239 2.21 44.38 -4.91
C LEU A 239 2.91 43.22 -4.22
N ARG A 240 4.09 43.46 -3.61
CA ARG A 240 4.82 42.44 -2.85
C ARG A 240 3.98 41.87 -1.70
N THR A 241 3.30 42.72 -0.96
CA THR A 241 2.43 42.32 0.16
C THR A 241 1.29 41.42 -0.32
N VAL A 242 0.62 41.79 -1.41
CA VAL A 242 -0.45 40.99 -2.01
C VAL A 242 0.08 39.63 -2.50
N LEU A 243 1.25 39.60 -3.14
CA LEU A 243 1.88 38.35 -3.58
C LEU A 243 2.23 37.43 -2.41
N ILE A 244 2.83 37.97 -1.34
CA ILE A 244 3.16 37.20 -0.13
C ILE A 244 1.89 36.64 0.51
N ALA A 245 0.85 37.46 0.66
CA ALA A 245 -0.42 37.02 1.21
C ALA A 245 -1.10 35.94 0.34
N GLY A 246 -1.07 36.11 -0.98
CA GLY A 246 -1.54 35.11 -1.95
C GLY A 246 -0.79 33.79 -1.80
N MET A 247 0.53 33.82 -1.71
CA MET A 247 1.35 32.63 -1.46
C MET A 247 1.04 31.98 -0.11
N ALA A 248 0.85 32.76 0.96
CA ALA A 248 0.49 32.24 2.27
C ALA A 248 -0.88 31.52 2.26
N VAL A 249 -1.86 32.08 1.56
CA VAL A 249 -3.17 31.45 1.36
C VAL A 249 -3.04 30.14 0.57
N LEU A 250 -2.24 30.13 -0.50
CA LEU A 250 -1.97 28.90 -1.27
C LEU A 250 -1.31 27.82 -0.42
N VAL A 251 -0.30 28.17 0.39
CA VAL A 251 0.35 27.23 1.32
C VAL A 251 -0.65 26.69 2.35
N ALA A 252 -1.54 27.53 2.88
CA ALA A 252 -2.58 27.08 3.80
C ALA A 252 -3.55 26.08 3.15
N PHE A 253 -3.96 26.32 1.91
CA PHE A 253 -4.77 25.36 1.15
C PHE A 253 -4.02 24.07 0.85
N PHE A 254 -2.73 24.15 0.53
CA PHE A 254 -1.87 22.99 0.34
C PHE A 254 -1.77 22.15 1.62
N MET A 255 -1.50 22.76 2.77
CA MET A 255 -1.48 22.06 4.05
C MET A 255 -2.82 21.41 4.38
N LEU A 256 -3.94 22.10 4.11
CA LEU A 256 -5.27 21.55 4.30
C LEU A 256 -5.51 20.33 3.39
N TYR A 257 -5.00 20.37 2.16
CA TYR A 257 -5.08 19.29 1.20
C TYR A 257 -4.40 18.01 1.72
N TYR A 258 -3.17 18.11 2.25
CA TYR A 258 -2.45 16.95 2.79
C TYR A 258 -2.99 16.45 4.13
N ARG A 259 -3.70 17.29 4.89
CA ARG A 259 -4.29 16.90 6.16
C ARG A 259 -5.44 15.90 6.02
N LEU A 260 -6.19 15.96 4.91
CA LEU A 260 -7.27 15.00 4.64
C LEU A 260 -6.75 13.56 4.46
N PRO A 261 -5.82 13.26 3.52
CA PRO A 261 -5.29 11.92 3.36
C PRO A 261 -4.58 11.42 4.63
N ASP A 262 -3.87 12.27 5.37
CA ASP A 262 -3.24 11.88 6.64
C ASP A 262 -4.27 11.44 7.70
N ALA A 263 -5.38 12.15 7.82
CA ALA A 263 -6.45 11.80 8.76
C ALA A 263 -7.16 10.48 8.39
N ILE A 264 -7.37 10.24 7.09
CA ILE A 264 -7.96 8.99 6.59
C ILE A 264 -6.97 7.84 6.79
N SER A 265 -5.72 8.03 6.37
CA SER A 265 -4.62 7.07 6.49
C SER A 265 -4.42 6.63 7.93
N SER A 266 -4.30 7.57 8.87
CA SER A 266 -4.10 7.25 10.30
C SER A 266 -5.26 6.44 10.90
N SER A 267 -6.51 6.74 10.52
CA SER A 267 -7.70 6.02 11.02
C SER A 267 -7.74 4.56 10.52
N ILE A 268 -7.49 4.35 9.22
CA ILE A 268 -7.44 3.01 8.62
C ILE A 268 -6.22 2.24 9.16
N CYS A 269 -5.06 2.89 9.26
CA CYS A 269 -3.84 2.32 9.81
C CYS A 269 -4.06 1.78 11.22
N ARG A 270 -4.69 2.57 12.09
CA ARG A 270 -5.00 2.17 13.48
C ARG A 270 -5.89 0.93 13.51
N SER A 271 -7.01 0.95 12.78
CA SER A 271 -7.93 -0.20 12.72
C SER A 271 -7.23 -1.49 12.24
N ALA A 272 -6.45 -1.39 11.17
CA ALA A 272 -5.70 -2.52 10.61
C ALA A 272 -4.59 -3.01 11.56
N HIS A 273 -3.89 -2.08 12.21
CA HIS A 273 -2.84 -2.39 13.16
C HIS A 273 -3.38 -3.12 14.39
N ASP A 274 -4.45 -2.59 14.99
CA ASP A 274 -5.02 -3.13 16.23
C ASP A 274 -5.57 -4.54 15.97
N PHE A 275 -6.26 -4.73 14.84
CA PHE A 275 -6.70 -6.06 14.40
C PHE A 275 -5.52 -7.03 14.21
N TYR A 276 -4.43 -6.57 13.59
CA TYR A 276 -3.22 -7.39 13.41
C TYR A 276 -2.61 -7.79 14.75
N VAL A 277 -2.48 -6.86 15.70
CA VAL A 277 -1.90 -7.12 17.04
C VAL A 277 -2.76 -8.11 17.82
N GLU A 278 -4.08 -7.93 17.78
CA GLU A 278 -5.04 -8.84 18.42
C GLU A 278 -4.94 -10.26 17.83
N THR A 279 -4.96 -10.36 16.49
CA THR A 279 -4.95 -11.66 15.80
C THR A 279 -3.63 -12.39 15.95
N LYS A 280 -2.50 -11.66 15.87
CA LYS A 280 -1.17 -12.19 16.17
C LYS A 280 -1.07 -12.71 17.61
N THR A 281 -1.80 -12.14 18.55
CA THR A 281 -1.81 -12.69 19.91
C THR A 281 -2.61 -13.99 19.92
N LYS A 282 -3.82 -14.02 19.35
CA LYS A 282 -4.67 -15.21 19.38
C LYS A 282 -4.10 -16.42 18.62
N ASP A 283 -3.59 -16.20 17.42
CA ASP A 283 -3.13 -17.27 16.51
C ASP A 283 -1.89 -18.00 17.06
N PHE A 284 -0.96 -17.27 17.67
CA PHE A 284 0.31 -17.81 18.15
C PHE A 284 0.22 -18.45 19.54
N TYR A 285 -0.78 -18.07 20.33
CA TYR A 285 -1.13 -18.81 21.54
C TYR A 285 -1.79 -20.15 21.20
N ARG A 286 -2.67 -20.17 20.18
CA ARG A 286 -3.31 -21.42 19.73
C ARG A 286 -2.34 -22.43 19.12
N SER A 287 -1.30 -21.96 18.43
CA SER A 287 -0.29 -22.85 17.82
C SER A 287 0.72 -23.41 18.82
N GLY A 288 0.64 -23.06 20.12
CA GLY A 288 1.60 -23.52 21.13
C GLY A 288 3.02 -22.95 20.97
N VAL A 289 3.26 -22.12 19.94
CA VAL A 289 4.57 -21.50 19.66
C VAL A 289 4.95 -20.49 20.75
N ILE A 290 3.96 -19.85 21.37
CA ILE A 290 4.16 -19.03 22.55
C ILE A 290 3.70 -19.86 23.76
N SER A 291 4.54 -20.81 24.18
CA SER A 291 4.44 -21.32 25.55
C SER A 291 4.85 -20.16 26.46
N VAL A 292 3.83 -19.58 27.12
CA VAL A 292 3.87 -18.59 28.19
C VAL A 292 5.27 -18.32 28.78
N ARG A 293 6.05 -17.47 28.12
CA ARG A 293 7.09 -16.66 28.77
C ARG A 293 6.47 -15.33 29.21
N ARG A 294 5.32 -15.43 29.87
CA ARG A 294 4.65 -14.39 30.66
C ARG A 294 4.48 -14.94 32.07
N ARG A 295 5.59 -14.99 32.80
CA ARG A 295 5.60 -14.93 34.26
C ARG A 295 6.59 -13.81 34.60
N ASN A 296 6.07 -12.79 35.28
CA ASN A 296 6.78 -11.82 36.13
C ASN A 296 6.87 -10.35 35.72
N ASP A 297 6.24 -9.91 34.63
CA ASP A 297 5.95 -8.47 34.48
C ASP A 297 4.55 -8.19 35.03
N SER A 298 4.35 -8.54 36.31
CA SER A 298 3.38 -7.85 37.14
C SER A 298 3.89 -6.42 37.30
N PHE A 299 3.21 -5.49 36.63
CA PHE A 299 3.20 -4.10 37.08
C PHE A 299 2.58 -4.11 38.48
N ASP A 300 3.44 -4.08 39.49
CA ASP A 300 3.10 -3.40 40.73
C ASP A 300 3.14 -1.89 40.41
N ASP A 301 2.03 -1.24 40.72
CA ASP A 301 1.70 0.20 40.70
C ASP A 301 1.39 0.91 39.36
#